data_AF-A0A3M1HZ76-F1
#
_entry.id   AF-A0A3M1HZ76-F1
#
_cell.length_a   1.000
_cell.length_b   1.000
_cell.length_c   1.000
_cell.angle_alpha   90.00
_cell.angle_beta   90.00
_cell.angle_gamma   90.00
#
_symmetry.space_group_name_H-M   'P 1'
#
loop_
_entity.id
_entity.type
_entity.pdbx_description
1 polymer ?
#
loop_
_entity_poly.entity_id
_entity_poly.type
_entity_poly.pdbx_seq_one_letter_code
_entity_poly.pdbx_strand_id
1 'polypeptide(L)'
;KDLRALVPHLQRLYNETLASSEGNVPISEEEANALANQLLWFADPNLVKVVMKGDQPVGFLLAYPDISAALQRTRGRLFPFGWLTLLREIKRTEWLNINGAGLIPEYRGLGGTAILFSEIYKSATESGQFRHAELVQIDTQNANMQREMENFGVDFYKMHRLYERPL
;
A
#
# COMPACT_ATOMS: atom_id res chain seq x y z
N LYS A 1 7.72 16.97 4.67
CA LYS A 1 6.40 17.58 4.38
C LYS A 1 5.36 16.77 5.13
N ASP A 2 4.36 17.42 5.73
CA ASP A 2 3.38 16.77 6.60
C ASP A 2 2.56 15.73 5.80
N LEU A 3 2.69 14.45 6.15
CA LEU A 3 1.93 13.35 5.54
C LEU A 3 0.41 13.60 5.67
N ARG A 4 -0.03 14.34 6.68
CA ARG A 4 -1.45 14.73 6.86
C ARG A 4 -1.97 15.56 5.70
N ALA A 5 -1.15 16.46 5.15
CA ALA A 5 -1.55 17.29 4.02
C ALA A 5 -1.78 16.47 2.73
N LEU A 6 -1.23 15.25 2.65
CA LEU A 6 -1.42 14.36 1.52
C LEU A 6 -2.67 13.49 1.63
N VAL A 7 -3.29 13.39 2.82
CA VAL A 7 -4.43 12.49 3.08
C VAL A 7 -5.59 12.74 2.12
N PRO A 8 -6.06 13.99 1.89
CA PRO A 8 -7.18 14.22 0.97
C PRO A 8 -6.84 13.82 -0.48
N HIS A 9 -5.59 14.05 -0.89
CA HIS A 9 -5.14 13.66 -2.23
C HIS A 9 -5.04 12.14 -2.39
N LEU A 10 -4.50 11.44 -1.38
CA LEU A 10 -4.40 9.99 -1.36
C LEU A 10 -5.77 9.33 -1.31
N GLN A 11 -6.71 9.85 -0.51
CA GLN A 11 -8.09 9.39 -0.49
C GLN A 11 -8.74 9.53 -1.88
N ARG A 12 -8.62 10.70 -2.51
CA ARG A 12 -9.15 10.93 -3.85
C ARG A 12 -8.56 9.94 -4.85
N LEU A 13 -7.23 9.78 -4.87
CA LEU A 13 -6.57 8.82 -5.75
C LEU A 13 -7.02 7.39 -5.47
N TYR A 14 -7.13 6.97 -4.20
CA TYR A 14 -7.62 5.65 -3.84
C TYR A 14 -9.03 5.42 -4.43
N ASN A 15 -9.93 6.38 -4.24
CA ASN A 15 -11.30 6.28 -4.75
C ASN A 15 -11.35 6.27 -6.28
N GLU A 16 -10.57 7.11 -6.95
CA GLU A 16 -10.54 7.19 -8.43
C GLU A 16 -9.83 6.00 -9.09
N THR A 17 -9.01 5.23 -8.36
CA THR A 17 -8.19 4.16 -8.93
C THR A 17 -8.62 2.75 -8.52
N LEU A 18 -8.96 2.57 -7.24
CA LEU A 18 -9.17 1.25 -6.64
C LEU A 18 -10.64 0.99 -6.31
N ALA A 19 -11.44 2.02 -5.99
CA ALA A 19 -12.84 1.82 -5.60
C ALA A 19 -13.77 1.38 -6.74
N SER A 20 -13.29 1.38 -7.98
CA SER A 20 -14.01 0.78 -9.12
C SER A 20 -13.76 -0.72 -9.27
N SER A 21 -12.80 -1.30 -8.54
CA SER A 21 -12.50 -2.74 -8.58
C SER A 21 -13.46 -3.52 -7.68
N GLU A 22 -13.84 -4.73 -8.09
CA GLU A 22 -14.68 -5.61 -7.27
C GLU A 22 -14.04 -5.85 -5.91
N GLY A 23 -14.79 -5.57 -4.84
CA GLY A 23 -14.35 -5.75 -3.45
C GLY A 23 -13.75 -4.52 -2.77
N ASN A 24 -13.52 -3.41 -3.50
CA ASN A 24 -13.09 -2.15 -2.91
C ASN A 24 -14.26 -1.17 -2.82
N VAL A 25 -14.45 -0.57 -1.65
CA VAL A 25 -15.46 0.47 -1.42
C VAL A 25 -14.77 1.83 -1.34
N PRO A 26 -15.37 2.91 -1.89
CA PRO A 26 -14.86 4.26 -1.68
C PRO A 26 -14.72 4.56 -0.19
N ILE A 27 -13.57 5.10 0.20
CA ILE A 27 -13.28 5.48 1.58
C ILE A 27 -13.78 6.91 1.79
N SER A 28 -14.55 7.11 2.87
CA SER A 28 -15.01 8.42 3.32
C SER A 28 -13.88 9.27 3.90
N GLU A 29 -14.09 10.58 4.03
CA GLU A 29 -13.08 11.47 4.59
C GLU A 29 -12.77 11.13 6.07
N GLU A 30 -13.78 10.71 6.82
CA GLU A 30 -13.64 10.28 8.21
C GLU A 30 -12.79 9.01 8.32
N GLU A 31 -13.05 8.01 7.48
CA GLU A 31 -12.26 6.79 7.42
C GLU A 31 -10.83 7.05 6.95
N ALA A 32 -10.63 7.91 5.95
CA ALA A 32 -9.31 8.30 5.47
C ALA A 32 -8.48 8.98 6.57
N ASN A 33 -9.10 9.89 7.34
CA ASN A 33 -8.46 10.53 8.48
C ASN A 33 -8.16 9.54 9.62
N ALA A 34 -9.07 8.60 9.89
CA ALA A 34 -8.85 7.55 10.89
C ALA A 34 -7.68 6.64 10.51
N LEU A 35 -7.65 6.17 9.26
CA LEU A 35 -6.55 5.37 8.70
C LEU A 35 -5.24 6.15 8.72
N ALA A 36 -5.25 7.42 8.31
CA ALA A 36 -4.07 8.27 8.35
C ALA A 36 -3.55 8.43 9.79
N ASN A 37 -4.42 8.69 10.77
CA ASN A 37 -4.00 8.81 12.16
C ASN A 37 -3.39 7.52 12.73
N GLN A 38 -3.87 6.34 12.30
CA GLN A 38 -3.28 5.07 12.68
C GLN A 38 -1.92 4.85 12.00
N LEU A 39 -1.85 5.11 10.69
CA LEU A 39 -0.64 4.91 9.88
C LEU A 39 0.47 5.89 10.26
N LEU A 40 0.16 7.16 10.53
CA LEU A 40 1.14 8.22 10.84
C LEU A 40 2.10 7.87 11.98
N TRP A 41 1.68 7.01 12.92
CA TRP A 41 2.52 6.56 14.02
C TRP A 41 3.72 5.73 13.58
N PHE A 42 3.63 5.07 12.43
CA PHE A 42 4.67 4.18 11.91
C PHE A 42 4.94 4.35 10.41
N ALA A 43 4.27 5.30 9.75
CA ALA A 43 4.46 5.61 8.36
C ALA A 43 5.87 6.17 8.14
N ASP A 44 6.61 5.51 7.25
CA ASP A 44 7.81 6.08 6.68
C ASP A 44 7.40 6.84 5.40
N PRO A 45 7.58 8.17 5.33
CA PRO A 45 7.30 8.94 4.12
C PRO A 45 8.03 8.40 2.87
N ASN A 46 9.17 7.73 3.05
CA ASN A 46 9.92 7.13 1.95
C ASN A 46 9.21 5.91 1.34
N LEU A 47 8.23 5.33 2.04
CA LEU A 47 7.43 4.19 1.57
C LEU A 47 6.09 4.62 0.95
N VAL A 48 5.83 5.93 0.85
CA VAL A 48 4.65 6.50 0.18
C VAL A 48 5.11 7.25 -1.07
N LYS A 49 4.63 6.81 -2.25
CA LYS A 49 4.97 7.44 -3.54
C LYS A 49 3.74 8.05 -4.17
N VAL A 50 3.94 9.19 -4.82
CA VAL A 50 2.90 9.89 -5.58
C VAL A 50 3.51 10.30 -6.92
N VAL A 51 2.82 9.99 -8.01
CA VAL A 51 3.17 10.49 -9.35
C VAL A 51 2.40 11.78 -9.59
N MET A 52 3.12 12.80 -10.02
CA MET A 52 2.58 14.12 -10.34
C MET A 52 2.63 14.35 -11.85
N LYS A 53 1.59 14.98 -12.41
CA LYS A 53 1.64 15.64 -13.72
C LYS A 53 1.43 17.13 -13.52
N GLY A 54 2.50 17.90 -13.64
CA GLY A 54 2.50 19.29 -13.16
C GLY A 54 2.19 19.31 -11.66
N ASP A 55 1.19 20.11 -11.28
CA ASP A 55 0.73 20.21 -9.88
C ASP A 55 -0.38 19.22 -9.51
N GLN A 56 -0.80 18.35 -10.46
CA GLN A 56 -1.86 17.38 -10.23
C GLN A 56 -1.28 16.00 -9.83
N PRO A 57 -1.66 15.44 -8.68
CA PRO A 57 -1.36 14.05 -8.36
C PRO A 57 -2.23 13.11 -9.20
N VAL A 58 -1.60 12.15 -9.88
CA VAL A 58 -2.25 11.25 -10.85
C VAL A 58 -2.09 9.76 -10.50
N GLY A 59 -1.26 9.43 -9.53
CA GLY A 59 -1.10 8.07 -9.05
C GLY A 59 -0.41 8.01 -7.70
N PHE A 60 -0.55 6.88 -7.01
CA PHE A 60 0.06 6.64 -5.72
C PHE A 60 0.53 5.21 -5.56
N LEU A 61 1.43 5.00 -4.61
CA LEU A 61 1.79 3.72 -4.06
C LEU A 61 1.96 3.86 -2.55
N LEU A 62 1.34 2.97 -1.79
CA LEU A 62 1.42 2.89 -0.34
C LEU A 62 2.04 1.57 0.07
N ALA A 63 3.21 1.65 0.71
CA ALA A 63 3.87 0.51 1.32
C ALA A 63 4.17 0.77 2.81
N TYR A 64 4.29 -0.31 3.58
CA TYR A 64 4.65 -0.25 5.00
C TYR A 64 5.39 -1.52 5.45
N PRO A 65 6.23 -1.43 6.50
CA PRO A 65 6.92 -2.60 7.05
C PRO A 65 5.91 -3.62 7.61
N ASP A 66 6.12 -4.91 7.37
CA ASP A 66 5.25 -5.96 7.92
C ASP A 66 5.39 -6.04 9.45
N ILE A 67 4.26 -5.91 10.15
CA ILE A 67 4.18 -6.00 11.62
C ILE A 67 3.42 -7.25 12.09
N SER A 68 3.09 -8.17 11.19
CA SER A 68 2.27 -9.35 11.43
C SER A 68 2.88 -10.23 12.51
N ALA A 69 4.21 -10.40 12.50
CA ALA A 69 4.92 -11.19 13.52
C ALA A 69 4.79 -10.56 14.94
N ALA A 70 4.86 -9.23 15.05
CA ALA A 70 4.64 -8.55 16.32
C ALA A 70 3.19 -8.62 16.79
N LEU A 71 2.22 -8.48 15.87
CA LEU A 71 0.80 -8.64 16.19
C LEU A 71 0.48 -10.04 16.71
N GLN A 72 1.08 -11.08 16.12
CA GLN A 72 0.94 -12.46 16.59
C GLN A 72 1.55 -12.65 17.99
N ARG A 73 2.77 -12.13 18.23
CA ARG A 73 3.43 -12.19 19.55
C ARG A 73 2.63 -11.50 20.65
N THR A 74 2.03 -10.36 20.34
CA THR A 74 1.23 -9.57 21.30
C THR A 74 -0.22 -10.03 21.40
N ARG A 75 -0.66 -10.95 20.51
CA ARG A 75 -2.08 -11.33 20.34
C ARG A 75 -2.98 -10.11 20.14
N GLY A 76 -2.47 -9.09 19.44
CA GLY A 76 -3.14 -7.81 19.20
C GLY A 76 -3.21 -6.86 20.42
N ARG A 77 -2.66 -7.22 21.59
CA ARG A 77 -2.70 -6.36 22.78
C ARG A 77 -1.58 -5.33 22.77
N LEU A 78 -1.93 -4.04 22.71
CA LEU A 78 -0.95 -2.95 22.76
C LEU A 78 -0.42 -2.66 24.17
N PHE A 79 -1.25 -2.84 25.19
CA PHE A 79 -0.88 -2.56 26.58
C PHE A 79 -0.57 -3.83 27.39
N PRO A 80 0.37 -3.77 28.36
CA PRO A 80 1.18 -2.60 28.70
C PRO A 80 2.39 -2.34 27.79
N PHE A 81 2.90 -3.37 27.08
CA PHE A 81 4.17 -3.29 26.35
C PHE A 81 4.11 -3.75 24.88
N GLY A 82 2.93 -4.07 24.34
CA GLY A 82 2.80 -4.53 22.95
C GLY A 82 3.15 -3.47 21.91
N TRP A 83 2.90 -2.19 22.21
CA TRP A 83 3.35 -1.07 21.38
C TRP A 83 4.88 -1.03 21.20
N LEU A 84 5.64 -1.39 22.25
CA LEU A 84 7.10 -1.46 22.17
C LEU A 84 7.56 -2.62 21.28
N THR A 85 6.86 -3.75 21.32
CA THR A 85 7.11 -4.89 20.41
C THR A 85 6.85 -4.49 18.96
N LEU A 86 5.77 -3.75 18.69
CA LEU A 86 5.44 -3.26 17.34
C LEU A 86 6.49 -2.27 16.81
N LEU A 87 6.85 -1.25 17.61
CA LEU A 87 7.86 -0.26 17.21
C LEU A 87 9.23 -0.89 16.94
N ARG A 88 9.59 -1.94 17.70
CA ARG A 88 10.80 -2.71 17.46
C ARG A 88 10.71 -3.53 16.17
N GLU A 89 9.55 -4.09 15.86
CA GLU A 89 9.34 -4.88 14.65
C GLU A 89 9.39 -4.03 13.39
N ILE A 90 8.78 -2.84 13.41
CA ILE A 90 8.79 -1.88 12.28
C ILE A 90 10.22 -1.60 11.79
N LYS A 91 11.21 -1.59 12.71
CA LYS A 91 12.62 -1.34 12.39
C LYS A 91 13.45 -2.58 12.06
N ARG A 92 12.89 -3.78 12.25
CA ARG A 92 13.63 -5.06 12.16
C ARG A 92 13.08 -6.01 11.12
N THR A 93 11.80 -5.87 10.77
CA THR A 93 11.17 -6.70 9.77
C THR A 93 11.92 -6.57 8.45
N GLU A 94 12.16 -7.70 7.81
CA GLU A 94 12.77 -7.78 6.48
C GLU A 94 11.70 -7.75 5.37
N TRP A 95 10.43 -7.63 5.75
CA TRP A 95 9.27 -7.68 4.85
C TRP A 95 8.64 -6.30 4.67
N LEU A 96 8.37 -5.95 3.42
CA LEU A 96 7.64 -4.77 3.01
C LEU A 96 6.29 -5.16 2.39
N ASN A 97 5.19 -4.61 2.89
CA ASN A 97 3.87 -4.84 2.32
C ASN A 97 3.47 -3.65 1.45
N ILE A 98 3.22 -3.89 0.17
CA ILE A 98 2.70 -2.91 -0.79
C ILE A 98 1.18 -3.12 -0.86
N ASN A 99 0.42 -2.25 -0.19
CA ASN A 99 -1.01 -2.43 0.01
C ASN A 99 -1.87 -1.83 -1.11
N GLY A 100 -1.42 -0.74 -1.71
CA GLY A 100 -2.16 -0.10 -2.80
C GLY A 100 -1.23 0.60 -3.76
N ALA A 101 -1.42 0.38 -5.05
CA ALA A 101 -0.77 1.13 -6.11
C ALA A 101 -1.76 1.35 -7.25
N GLY A 102 -1.81 2.57 -7.78
CA GLY A 102 -2.78 2.89 -8.82
C GLY A 102 -2.52 4.22 -9.51
N LEU A 103 -2.98 4.30 -10.76
CA LEU A 103 -3.10 5.54 -11.52
C LEU A 103 -4.54 5.77 -11.92
N ILE A 104 -4.93 7.05 -11.91
CA ILE A 104 -6.26 7.45 -12.37
C ILE A 104 -6.42 7.05 -13.85
N PRO A 105 -7.64 6.70 -14.31
CA PRO A 105 -7.87 6.07 -15.61
C PRO A 105 -7.17 6.77 -16.78
N GLU A 106 -7.12 8.09 -16.76
CA GLU A 106 -6.55 8.95 -17.80
C GLU A 106 -5.02 8.79 -17.98
N TYR A 107 -4.32 8.26 -16.97
CA TYR A 107 -2.85 8.12 -16.97
C TYR A 107 -2.37 6.67 -16.95
N ARG A 108 -3.27 5.70 -17.12
CA ARG A 108 -2.93 4.28 -17.25
C ARG A 108 -2.24 4.01 -18.59
N GLY A 109 -1.28 3.08 -18.60
CA GLY A 109 -0.54 2.70 -19.82
C GLY A 109 0.53 3.70 -20.27
N LEU A 110 0.75 4.78 -19.52
CA LEU A 110 1.77 5.80 -19.81
C LEU A 110 3.08 5.59 -19.02
N GLY A 111 3.31 4.39 -18.48
CA GLY A 111 4.50 4.04 -17.70
C GLY A 111 4.50 4.55 -16.24
N GLY A 112 3.42 5.17 -15.77
CA GLY A 112 3.34 5.69 -14.40
C GLY A 112 3.48 4.62 -13.32
N THR A 113 2.99 3.40 -13.56
CA THR A 113 3.15 2.27 -12.63
C THR A 113 4.62 1.91 -12.50
N ALA A 114 5.35 1.80 -13.61
CA ALA A 114 6.78 1.54 -13.61
C ALA A 114 7.58 2.61 -12.84
N ILE A 115 7.19 3.89 -12.92
CA ILE A 115 7.80 4.97 -12.13
C ILE A 115 7.56 4.74 -10.63
N LEU A 116 6.32 4.45 -10.22
CA LEU A 116 5.98 4.16 -8.82
C LEU A 116 6.79 2.98 -8.27
N PHE A 117 6.84 1.88 -9.02
CA PHE A 117 7.52 0.65 -8.62
C PHE A 117 9.04 0.79 -8.62
N SER A 118 9.61 1.53 -9.57
CA SER A 118 11.05 1.86 -9.58
C SER A 118 11.45 2.69 -8.36
N GLU A 119 10.64 3.71 -8.03
CA GLU A 119 10.94 4.63 -6.92
C GLU A 119 10.77 3.95 -5.54
N ILE A 120 9.76 3.09 -5.37
CA ILE A 120 9.64 2.30 -4.13
C ILE A 120 10.74 1.25 -4.03
N TYR A 121 11.14 0.61 -5.13
CA TYR A 121 12.25 -0.34 -5.14
C TYR A 121 13.54 0.34 -4.68
N LYS A 122 13.84 1.52 -5.22
CA LYS A 122 14.97 2.34 -4.78
C LYS A 122 14.89 2.66 -3.29
N SER A 123 13.74 3.13 -2.81
CA SER A 123 13.57 3.49 -1.39
C SER A 123 13.69 2.28 -0.45
N ALA A 124 13.17 1.13 -0.87
CA ALA A 124 13.25 -0.11 -0.10
C ALA A 124 14.67 -0.68 -0.05
N THR A 125 15.46 -0.50 -1.10
CA THR A 125 16.85 -0.98 -1.17
C THR A 125 17.83 -0.04 -0.48
N GLU A 126 17.61 1.27 -0.55
CA GLU A 126 18.43 2.29 0.14
C GLU A 126 18.36 2.14 1.67
N SER A 127 17.24 1.69 2.23
CA SER A 127 17.12 1.44 3.67
C SER A 127 17.98 0.27 4.15
N GLY A 128 18.33 -0.67 3.26
CA GLY A 128 19.00 -1.93 3.58
C GLY A 128 18.19 -2.87 4.49
N GLN A 129 16.97 -2.48 4.87
CA GLN A 129 16.14 -3.21 5.82
C GLN A 129 15.38 -4.37 5.15
N PHE A 130 14.84 -4.13 3.96
CA PHE A 130 13.88 -5.05 3.33
C PHE A 130 14.59 -6.04 2.40
N ARG A 131 14.28 -7.33 2.58
CA ARG A 131 14.71 -8.43 1.70
C ARG A 131 13.57 -8.99 0.87
N HIS A 132 12.34 -8.79 1.34
CA HIS A 132 11.13 -9.30 0.72
C HIS A 132 10.10 -8.17 0.59
N ALA A 133 9.36 -8.19 -0.51
CA ALA A 133 8.21 -7.32 -0.70
C ALA A 133 7.01 -8.16 -1.13
N GLU A 134 5.85 -7.94 -0.49
CA GLU A 134 4.59 -8.58 -0.85
C GLU A 134 3.61 -7.54 -1.40
N LEU A 135 3.06 -7.82 -2.58
CA LEU A 135 1.89 -7.12 -3.10
C LEU A 135 0.66 -7.73 -2.44
N VAL A 136 0.03 -6.98 -1.53
CA VAL A 136 -0.98 -7.53 -0.62
C VAL A 136 -2.18 -8.10 -1.37
N GLN A 137 -2.65 -7.39 -2.40
CA GLN A 137 -3.78 -7.83 -3.21
C GLN A 137 -3.72 -7.20 -4.60
N ILE A 138 -3.97 -8.03 -5.61
CA ILE A 138 -4.19 -7.62 -6.99
C ILE A 138 -5.47 -8.30 -7.46
N ASP A 139 -6.32 -7.53 -8.14
CA ASP A 139 -7.55 -8.06 -8.74
C ASP A 139 -7.22 -9.04 -9.86
N THR A 140 -7.71 -10.28 -9.74
CA THR A 140 -7.51 -11.34 -10.74
C THR A 140 -8.19 -11.03 -12.08
N GLN A 141 -9.14 -10.10 -12.14
CA GLN A 141 -9.74 -9.67 -13.40
C GLN A 141 -8.91 -8.59 -14.12
N ASN A 142 -7.95 -7.95 -13.43
CA ASN A 142 -7.09 -6.94 -14.01
C ASN A 142 -5.87 -7.57 -14.71
N ALA A 143 -6.10 -8.15 -15.89
CA ALA A 143 -5.06 -8.81 -16.69
C ALA A 143 -3.88 -7.89 -17.04
N ASN A 144 -4.10 -6.58 -17.15
CA ASN A 144 -3.02 -5.62 -17.40
C ASN A 144 -2.09 -5.51 -16.19
N MET A 145 -2.65 -5.35 -14.99
CA MET A 145 -1.86 -5.28 -13.76
C MET A 145 -1.16 -6.60 -13.46
N GLN A 146 -1.81 -7.75 -13.69
CA GLN A 146 -1.16 -9.05 -13.53
C GLN A 146 0.08 -9.17 -14.43
N ARG A 147 -0.05 -8.89 -15.73
CA ARG A 147 1.10 -8.92 -16.66
C ARG A 147 2.20 -7.92 -16.29
N GLU A 148 1.83 -6.73 -15.83
CA GLU A 148 2.79 -5.72 -15.42
C GLU A 148 3.60 -6.19 -14.20
N MET A 149 2.96 -6.84 -13.24
CA MET A 149 3.62 -7.39 -12.05
C MET A 149 4.49 -8.62 -12.39
N GLU A 150 4.03 -9.51 -13.29
CA GLU A 150 4.86 -10.61 -13.81
C GLU A 150 6.14 -10.08 -14.45
N ASN A 151 6.04 -9.01 -15.24
CA ASN A 151 7.20 -8.36 -15.86
C ASN A 151 8.16 -7.74 -14.84
N PHE A 152 7.67 -7.34 -13.66
CA PHE A 152 8.51 -6.92 -12.53
C PHE A 152 9.10 -8.10 -11.73
N GLY A 153 8.84 -9.35 -12.15
CA GLY A 153 9.34 -10.55 -11.49
C GLY A 153 8.55 -10.94 -10.24
N VAL A 154 7.30 -10.47 -10.10
CA VAL A 154 6.42 -10.85 -9.00
C VAL A 154 5.99 -12.30 -9.19
N ASP A 155 6.19 -13.11 -8.15
CA ASP A 155 5.69 -14.49 -8.09
C ASP A 155 4.30 -14.53 -7.43
N PHE A 156 3.28 -14.87 -8.21
CA PHE A 156 1.91 -15.00 -7.73
C PHE A 156 1.69 -16.33 -7.00
N TYR A 157 1.91 -16.31 -5.68
CA TYR A 157 1.91 -17.51 -4.86
C TYR A 157 0.62 -17.75 -4.05
N LYS A 158 -0.28 -16.75 -3.94
CA LYS A 158 -1.49 -16.79 -3.10
C LYS A 158 -2.69 -16.22 -3.84
N MET A 159 -3.82 -16.93 -3.78
CA MET A 159 -5.09 -16.50 -4.37
C MET A 159 -6.22 -16.57 -3.34
N HIS A 160 -6.95 -15.46 -3.17
CA HIS A 160 -8.15 -15.39 -2.33
C HIS A 160 -9.40 -15.36 -3.23
N ARG A 161 -10.49 -16.00 -2.80
CA ARG A 161 -11.78 -16.00 -3.51
C ARG A 161 -12.89 -15.64 -2.55
N LEU A 162 -13.68 -14.62 -2.89
CA LEU A 162 -14.90 -14.28 -2.17
C LEU A 162 -16.09 -14.97 -2.84
N TYR A 163 -16.97 -15.54 -2.02
CA TYR A 163 -18.21 -16.18 -2.48
C TYR A 163 -19.38 -15.49 -1.78
N GLU A 164 -20.36 -15.05 -2.57
CA GLU A 164 -21.61 -14.49 -2.07
C GLU A 164 -22.73 -15.51 -2.29
N ARG A 165 -23.63 -15.65 -1.30
CA ARG A 165 -24.86 -16.41 -1.46
C ARG A 165 -26.02 -15.45 -1.26
N PRO A 166 -26.97 -15.34 -2.22
CA PRO A 166 -28.19 -14.59 -1.99
C PRO A 166 -28.93 -15.21 -0.80
N LEU A 167 -29.38 -14.35 0.11
CA LEU A 167 -30.14 -14.73 1.30
C LEU A 167 -31.56 -15.17 0.93
#